data_AF-A0A2L2LJG8-F1
#
_entry.id   AF-A0A2L2LJG8-F1
#
_cell.length_a   1.000
_cell.length_b   1.000
_cell.length_c   1.000
_cell.angle_alpha   90.00
_cell.angle_beta   90.00
_cell.angle_gamma   90.00
#
_symmetry.space_group_name_H-M   'P 1'
#
loop_
_entity.id
_entity.type
_entity.pdbx_description
1 polymer ?
#
loop_
_entity_poly.entity_id
_entity_poly.type
_entity_poly.pdbx_seq_one_letter_code
_entity_poly.pdbx_strand_id
1 'polypeptide(L)'
;MDDDDFEELHGKWEPTLCHAAMADNDSQFAVLVGGPRSDDPYSIILVRDAVEQTFSRSDVRRELRDIRVIPSLKDDAVPSYVTISLQGDIYVVGPDGSQHFIIPGTPAESEIASEIDFRSILPYDNRWLVAGSGNFLKLGKGESWEEVSPSLTTEYPYSETEWAILGENIKGDIFIVAIQRPNQRYFNLYPGHPLYRSDMAGDERFKLKKRLRAQKGTHPVLTTLYTGAPGNWKRQELPERIART
;
A
#
# COMPACT_ATOMS: atom_id res chain seq x y z
N MET A 1 -2.75 9.04 -36.19
CA MET A 1 -2.52 7.75 -35.51
C MET A 1 -3.89 7.29 -35.14
N ASP A 2 -4.33 6.20 -35.77
CA ASP A 2 -5.66 5.65 -35.54
C ASP A 2 -5.66 4.96 -34.18
N ASP A 3 -6.67 5.23 -33.37
CA ASP A 3 -6.79 4.69 -32.00
C ASP A 3 -6.81 3.14 -31.98
N ASP A 4 -7.21 2.52 -33.09
CA ASP A 4 -7.22 1.06 -33.29
C ASP A 4 -5.81 0.45 -33.30
N ASP A 5 -4.81 1.13 -33.88
CA ASP A 5 -3.40 0.67 -33.87
C ASP A 5 -2.79 0.76 -32.45
N PHE A 6 -3.30 1.66 -31.61
CA PHE A 6 -2.78 1.90 -30.26
C PHE A 6 -3.32 0.87 -29.24
N GLU A 7 -4.61 0.52 -29.31
CA GLU A 7 -5.19 -0.53 -28.45
C GLU A 7 -4.63 -1.92 -28.75
N GLU A 8 -4.27 -2.20 -30.01
CA GLU A 8 -3.67 -3.48 -30.42
C GLU A 8 -2.23 -3.64 -29.90
N LEU A 9 -1.48 -2.55 -29.77
CA LEU A 9 -0.10 -2.53 -29.26
C LEU A 9 0.00 -2.51 -27.72
N HIS A 10 -0.91 -1.82 -27.04
CA HIS A 10 -0.80 -1.52 -25.60
C HIS A 10 -1.88 -2.18 -24.73
N GLY A 11 -2.81 -2.91 -25.36
CA GLY A 11 -3.95 -3.50 -24.69
C GLY A 11 -5.06 -2.49 -24.42
N LYS A 12 -6.29 -3.00 -24.37
CA LYS A 12 -7.47 -2.20 -24.05
C LYS A 12 -7.37 -1.69 -22.61
N TRP A 13 -7.63 -0.39 -22.42
CA TRP A 13 -7.71 0.17 -21.06
C TRP A 13 -8.99 -0.32 -20.38
N GLU A 14 -8.82 -1.15 -19.36
CA GLU A 14 -9.92 -1.65 -18.52
C GLU A 14 -9.87 -0.98 -17.15
N PRO A 15 -10.73 0.03 -16.90
CA PRO A 15 -10.76 0.72 -15.62
C PRO A 15 -11.20 -0.23 -14.51
N THR A 16 -10.39 -0.29 -13.47
CA THR A 16 -10.62 -1.03 -12.23
C THR A 16 -10.74 -0.04 -11.08
N LEU A 17 -11.78 -0.18 -10.28
CA LEU A 17 -11.89 0.54 -9.02
C LEU A 17 -10.80 0.03 -8.07
N CYS A 18 -9.84 0.88 -7.73
CA CYS A 18 -8.76 0.55 -6.81
C CYS A 18 -9.19 0.77 -5.36
N HIS A 19 -9.81 1.92 -5.07
CA HIS A 19 -10.26 2.28 -3.73
C HIS A 19 -11.37 3.35 -3.78
N ALA A 20 -12.14 3.48 -2.71
CA ALA A 20 -13.16 4.49 -2.54
C ALA A 20 -13.19 5.03 -1.11
N ALA A 21 -13.54 6.30 -0.95
CA ALA A 21 -13.76 6.95 0.34
C ALA A 21 -15.06 7.74 0.29
N MET A 22 -15.88 7.61 1.32
CA MET A 22 -17.16 8.29 1.46
C MET A 22 -17.06 9.27 2.63
N ALA A 23 -17.52 10.50 2.43
CA ALA A 23 -17.63 11.49 3.50
C ALA A 23 -18.77 11.12 4.47
N ASP A 24 -18.86 11.83 5.60
CA ASP A 24 -19.92 11.60 6.60
C ASP A 24 -21.33 11.93 6.07
N ASN A 25 -21.43 12.66 4.97
CA ASN A 25 -22.67 12.84 4.24
C ASN A 25 -22.81 11.80 3.12
N ASP A 26 -24.04 11.35 2.90
CA ASP A 26 -24.33 10.28 1.93
C ASP A 26 -24.14 10.68 0.45
N SER A 27 -23.67 11.91 0.19
CA SER A 27 -23.62 12.49 -1.16
C SER A 27 -22.21 12.72 -1.69
N GLN A 28 -21.20 12.89 -0.84
CA GLN A 28 -19.83 13.19 -1.27
C GLN A 28 -18.91 11.98 -1.08
N PHE A 29 -18.12 11.71 -2.11
CA PHE A 29 -17.18 10.60 -2.12
C PHE A 29 -16.02 10.89 -3.07
N ALA A 30 -14.95 10.13 -2.92
CA ALA A 30 -13.88 10.05 -3.90
C ALA A 30 -13.57 8.59 -4.25
N VAL A 31 -13.22 8.35 -5.51
CA VAL A 31 -12.78 7.03 -5.99
C VAL A 31 -11.46 7.13 -6.72
N LEU A 32 -10.65 6.09 -6.54
CA LEU A 32 -9.45 5.83 -7.32
C LEU A 32 -9.77 4.81 -8.38
N VAL A 33 -9.63 5.20 -9.64
CA VAL A 33 -9.77 4.31 -10.79
C VAL A 33 -8.41 4.17 -11.43
N GLY A 34 -7.88 2.96 -11.46
CA GLY A 34 -6.64 2.60 -12.14
C GLY A 34 -6.90 1.47 -13.14
N GLY A 35 -5.95 1.15 -14.00
CA GLY A 35 -6.10 0.04 -14.94
C GLY A 35 -4.73 -0.47 -15.38
N PRO A 36 -4.63 -1.76 -15.75
CA PRO A 36 -3.37 -2.35 -16.18
C PRO A 36 -2.99 -1.81 -17.56
N ARG A 37 -2.34 -0.66 -17.60
CA ARG A 37 -1.41 -0.34 -18.68
C ARG A 37 -0.02 -0.59 -18.13
N SER A 38 0.67 -1.59 -18.69
CA SER A 38 2.00 -2.02 -18.25
C SER A 38 3.07 -0.94 -18.42
N ASP A 39 2.77 0.13 -19.14
CA ASP A 39 3.67 1.19 -19.56
C ASP A 39 3.30 2.59 -19.05
N ASP A 40 2.09 2.82 -18.53
CA ASP A 40 1.70 4.11 -17.96
C ASP A 40 0.58 3.96 -16.90
N PRO A 41 0.93 3.84 -15.59
CA PRO A 41 -0.06 3.68 -14.53
C PRO A 41 -0.74 5.03 -14.26
N TYR A 42 -1.68 5.41 -15.13
CA TYR A 42 -2.59 6.50 -14.82
C TYR A 42 -3.59 6.05 -13.78
N SER A 43 -3.59 6.74 -12.64
CA SER A 43 -4.70 6.69 -11.70
C SER A 43 -5.53 7.95 -11.84
N ILE A 44 -6.84 7.78 -11.88
CA ILE A 44 -7.81 8.86 -11.91
C ILE A 44 -8.38 9.00 -10.49
N ILE A 45 -8.29 10.20 -9.95
CA ILE A 45 -9.02 10.60 -8.74
C ILE A 45 -10.31 11.25 -9.22
N LEU A 46 -11.44 10.59 -8.98
CA LEU A 46 -12.76 11.18 -9.21
C LEU A 46 -13.35 11.58 -7.87
N VAL A 47 -13.66 12.85 -7.71
CA VAL A 47 -14.29 13.40 -6.52
C VAL A 47 -15.68 13.88 -6.88
N ARG A 48 -16.70 13.42 -6.16
CA ARG A 48 -18.03 14.02 -6.24
C ARG A 48 -18.06 15.22 -5.30
N ASP A 49 -17.63 16.35 -5.83
CA ASP A 49 -17.80 17.61 -5.16
C ASP A 49 -17.72 18.83 -6.08
N ALA A 50 -18.34 19.90 -5.59
CA ALA A 50 -18.42 21.26 -6.11
C ALA A 50 -19.82 21.65 -6.62
N VAL A 51 -20.25 22.79 -6.09
CA VAL A 51 -21.48 23.56 -6.29
C VAL A 51 -21.88 23.78 -7.77
N GLU A 52 -21.02 23.45 -8.73
CA GLU A 52 -21.21 23.67 -10.18
C GLU A 52 -20.94 22.44 -11.10
N GLN A 53 -20.24 21.39 -10.67
CA GLN A 53 -19.98 20.17 -11.45
C GLN A 53 -20.24 18.90 -10.64
N THR A 54 -20.89 17.90 -11.25
CA THR A 54 -21.24 16.65 -10.56
C THR A 54 -20.02 15.85 -10.13
N PHE A 55 -18.89 15.97 -10.85
CA PHE A 55 -17.63 15.29 -10.54
C PHE A 55 -16.44 16.15 -10.95
N SER A 56 -15.42 16.17 -10.10
CA SER A 56 -14.06 16.66 -10.38
C SER A 56 -13.14 15.49 -10.71
N ARG A 57 -12.24 15.66 -11.68
CA ARG A 57 -11.29 14.64 -12.14
C ARG A 57 -9.85 15.13 -12.05
N SER A 58 -8.96 14.30 -11.50
CA SER A 58 -7.51 14.53 -11.54
C SER A 58 -6.78 13.27 -12.03
N ASP A 59 -5.94 13.44 -13.04
CA ASP A 59 -5.15 12.35 -13.63
C ASP A 59 -3.72 12.39 -13.07
N VAL A 60 -3.23 11.24 -12.61
CA VAL A 60 -1.92 11.11 -11.98
C VAL A 60 -1.16 9.96 -12.63
N ARG A 61 0.10 10.20 -13.05
CA ARG A 61 1.02 9.21 -13.65
C ARG A 61 1.63 8.22 -12.64
N ARG A 62 0.88 7.90 -11.60
CA ARG A 62 1.32 7.03 -10.52
C ARG A 62 0.20 6.06 -10.18
N GLU A 63 0.55 4.85 -9.81
CA GLU A 63 -0.41 3.88 -9.29
C GLU A 63 -0.79 4.28 -7.86
N LEU A 64 -2.02 4.75 -7.67
CA LEU A 64 -2.57 5.14 -6.37
C LEU A 64 -3.16 3.91 -5.65
N ARG A 65 -2.99 3.84 -4.33
CA ARG A 65 -3.26 2.63 -3.55
C ARG A 65 -4.40 2.75 -2.54
N ASP A 66 -4.54 3.93 -1.94
CA ASP A 66 -5.53 4.19 -0.89
C ASP A 66 -5.98 5.63 -0.99
N ILE A 67 -7.25 5.89 -0.68
CA ILE A 67 -7.83 7.23 -0.57
C ILE A 67 -8.66 7.32 0.70
N ARG A 68 -8.52 8.42 1.44
CA ARG A 68 -9.24 8.69 2.68
C ARG A 68 -9.79 10.11 2.70
N VAL A 69 -10.88 10.30 3.44
CA VAL A 69 -11.40 11.63 3.77
C VAL A 69 -10.47 12.29 4.79
N ILE A 70 -10.18 13.57 4.60
CA ILE A 70 -9.51 14.41 5.59
C ILE A 70 -10.58 15.02 6.49
N PRO A 71 -10.60 14.73 7.80
CA PRO A 71 -11.60 15.28 8.72
C PRO A 71 -11.57 16.81 8.74
N SER A 72 -12.76 17.42 8.72
CA SER A 72 -12.94 18.87 8.89
C SER A 72 -13.51 19.16 10.27
N LEU A 73 -13.01 20.21 10.91
CA LEU A 73 -13.58 20.74 12.16
C LEU A 73 -14.76 21.70 11.91
N LYS A 74 -15.02 22.08 10.65
CA LYS A 74 -16.13 22.93 10.27
C LYS A 74 -17.31 22.07 9.84
N ASP A 75 -18.45 22.29 10.49
CA ASP A 75 -19.74 21.75 10.06
C ASP A 75 -20.03 22.17 8.61
N ASP A 76 -20.59 21.26 7.81
CA ASP A 76 -20.92 21.44 6.39
C ASP A 76 -19.75 21.78 5.45
N ALA A 77 -18.51 21.54 5.86
CA ALA A 77 -17.36 21.71 4.98
C ALA A 77 -17.39 20.72 3.82
N VAL A 78 -17.07 21.25 2.64
CA VAL A 78 -16.76 20.44 1.46
C VAL A 78 -15.54 19.55 1.77
N PRO A 79 -15.66 18.21 1.71
CA PRO A 79 -14.60 17.28 2.08
C PRO A 79 -13.36 17.44 1.22
N SER A 80 -12.22 17.27 1.87
CA SER A 80 -10.95 17.02 1.19
C SER A 80 -10.59 15.54 1.33
N TYR A 81 -9.77 15.06 0.40
CA TYR A 81 -9.34 13.68 0.34
C TYR A 81 -7.81 13.62 0.25
N VAL A 82 -7.22 12.59 0.84
CA VAL A 82 -5.80 12.29 0.71
C VAL A 82 -5.63 10.92 0.07
N THR A 83 -4.66 10.80 -0.83
CA THR A 83 -4.30 9.54 -1.48
C THR A 83 -2.79 9.34 -1.48
N ILE A 84 -2.35 8.09 -1.54
CA ILE A 84 -0.93 7.72 -1.62
C ILE A 84 -0.63 6.87 -2.87
N SER A 85 0.49 7.13 -3.53
CA SER A 85 1.01 6.30 -4.62
C SER A 85 1.84 5.13 -4.10
N LEU A 86 2.01 4.10 -4.93
CA LEU A 86 2.92 3.00 -4.67
C LEU A 86 4.35 3.49 -4.37
N GLN A 87 4.77 4.63 -4.93
CA GLN A 87 6.14 5.16 -4.85
C GLN A 87 6.35 6.17 -3.71
N GLY A 88 5.30 6.60 -3.00
CA GLY A 88 5.41 7.56 -1.89
C GLY A 88 5.03 9.00 -2.24
N ASP A 89 4.29 9.22 -3.33
CA ASP A 89 3.61 10.49 -3.58
C ASP A 89 2.34 10.55 -2.73
N ILE A 90 2.08 11.72 -2.13
CA ILE A 90 0.84 12.01 -1.43
C ILE A 90 0.13 13.14 -2.17
N TYR A 91 -1.12 12.90 -2.57
CA TYR A 91 -1.96 13.95 -3.15
C TYR A 91 -3.10 14.28 -2.20
N VAL A 92 -3.30 15.58 -1.97
CA VAL A 92 -4.44 16.11 -1.23
C VAL A 92 -5.34 16.82 -2.23
N VAL A 93 -6.59 16.41 -2.35
CA VAL A 93 -7.56 16.97 -3.30
C VAL A 93 -8.75 17.51 -2.52
N GLY A 94 -9.11 18.76 -2.75
CA GLY A 94 -10.23 19.40 -2.07
C GLY A 94 -10.83 20.55 -2.87
N PRO A 95 -11.74 21.33 -2.27
CA PRO A 95 -12.42 22.46 -2.93
C PRO A 95 -11.47 23.53 -3.47
N ASP A 96 -10.33 23.74 -2.79
CA ASP A 96 -9.34 24.74 -3.15
C ASP A 96 -8.32 24.23 -4.21
N GLY A 97 -8.53 23.02 -4.73
CA GLY A 97 -7.66 22.37 -5.70
C GLY A 97 -6.84 21.21 -5.12
N SER A 98 -5.80 20.82 -5.85
CA SER A 98 -4.93 19.69 -5.51
C SER A 98 -3.55 20.14 -5.05
N GLN A 99 -3.03 19.49 -4.01
CA GLN A 99 -1.65 19.63 -3.52
C GLN A 99 -0.92 18.29 -3.65
N HIS A 100 0.39 18.36 -3.86
CA HIS A 100 1.27 17.20 -4.00
C HIS A 100 2.42 17.30 -3.01
N PHE A 101 2.69 16.19 -2.33
CA PHE A 101 3.78 16.03 -1.38
C PHE A 101 4.52 14.72 -1.69
N ILE A 102 5.77 14.66 -1.26
CA ILE A 102 6.64 13.48 -1.43
C ILE A 102 7.12 13.03 -0.06
N ILE A 103 7.13 11.72 0.17
CA ILE A 103 7.78 11.12 1.34
C ILE A 103 9.29 11.08 1.06
N PRO A 104 10.15 11.70 1.88
CA PRO A 104 11.60 11.70 1.66
C PRO A 104 12.20 10.29 1.67
N GLY A 105 13.23 10.08 0.86
CA GLY A 105 13.95 8.81 0.75
C GLY A 105 13.17 7.70 0.04
N THR A 106 12.16 8.04 -0.76
CA THR A 106 11.31 7.09 -1.49
C THR A 106 11.49 7.20 -3.01
N PRO A 107 11.00 6.21 -3.80
CA PRO A 107 11.04 6.27 -5.25
C PRO A 107 10.33 7.47 -5.88
N ALA A 108 9.42 8.13 -5.15
CA ALA A 108 8.82 9.40 -5.58
C ALA A 108 9.84 10.57 -5.57
N GLU A 109 10.82 10.55 -4.67
CA GLU A 109 11.92 11.51 -4.64
C GLU A 109 13.06 11.12 -5.59
N SER A 110 13.42 9.83 -5.62
CA SER A 110 14.58 9.34 -6.37
C SER A 110 14.42 7.90 -6.85
N GLU A 111 14.63 7.65 -8.13
CA GLU A 111 14.51 6.30 -8.74
C GLU A 111 15.50 5.27 -8.16
N ILE A 112 16.56 5.70 -7.49
CA ILE A 112 17.55 4.82 -6.85
C ILE A 112 17.25 4.55 -5.37
N ALA A 113 16.18 5.14 -4.82
CA ALA A 113 15.75 4.89 -3.46
C ALA A 113 15.31 3.43 -3.28
N SER A 114 15.26 2.98 -2.03
CA SER A 114 14.76 1.63 -1.73
C SER A 114 13.31 1.52 -2.17
N GLU A 115 12.98 0.43 -2.87
CA GLU A 115 11.61 0.13 -3.25
C GLU A 115 10.78 -0.16 -1.99
N ILE A 116 9.86 0.75 -1.69
CA ILE A 116 8.85 0.61 -0.63
C ILE A 116 7.52 0.59 -1.34
N ASP A 117 6.78 -0.50 -1.21
CA ASP A 117 5.44 -0.63 -1.74
C ASP A 117 4.45 -0.04 -0.74
N PHE A 118 4.14 1.25 -0.88
CA PHE A 118 3.14 1.90 -0.05
C PHE A 118 1.75 1.34 -0.32
N ARG A 119 0.95 1.17 0.74
CA ARG A 119 -0.36 0.50 0.67
C ARG A 119 -1.51 1.31 1.20
N SER A 120 -1.29 2.10 2.25
CA SER A 120 -2.37 2.80 2.92
C SER A 120 -1.87 4.06 3.61
N ILE A 121 -2.75 5.05 3.69
CA ILE A 121 -2.52 6.34 4.34
C ILE A 121 -3.71 6.67 5.22
N LEU A 122 -3.47 7.31 6.36
CA LEU A 122 -4.52 7.82 7.24
C LEU A 122 -4.13 9.22 7.74
N PRO A 123 -5.02 10.22 7.62
CA PRO A 123 -4.88 11.49 8.33
C PRO A 123 -4.79 11.24 9.84
N TYR A 124 -3.78 11.80 10.49
CA TYR A 124 -3.63 11.71 11.94
C TYR A 124 -3.13 13.05 12.47
N ASP A 125 -3.99 13.77 13.20
CA ASP A 125 -3.80 15.18 13.54
C ASP A 125 -3.49 16.02 12.28
N ASN A 126 -2.32 16.66 12.25
CA ASN A 126 -1.80 17.42 11.11
C ASN A 126 -0.69 16.66 10.36
N ARG A 127 -0.66 15.33 10.46
CA ARG A 127 0.36 14.45 9.88
C ARG A 127 -0.29 13.27 9.14
N TRP A 128 0.54 12.47 8.48
CA TRP A 128 0.15 11.29 7.73
C TRP A 128 0.71 10.05 8.39
N LEU A 129 -0.17 9.16 8.83
CA LEU A 129 0.22 7.79 9.15
C LEU A 129 0.26 7.01 7.84
N VAL A 130 1.43 6.48 7.49
CA VAL A 130 1.68 5.80 6.23
C VAL A 130 2.22 4.40 6.48
N ALA A 131 1.65 3.42 5.78
CA ALA A 131 2.06 2.03 5.85
C ALA A 131 2.46 1.47 4.48
N GLY A 132 3.49 0.62 4.47
CA GLY A 132 4.01 -0.03 3.27
C GLY A 132 4.79 -1.31 3.59
N SER A 133 5.53 -1.81 2.59
CA SER A 133 6.46 -2.93 2.76
C SER A 133 7.73 -2.53 3.52
N GLY A 134 8.62 -3.48 3.81
CA GLY A 134 9.93 -3.20 4.39
C GLY A 134 9.89 -2.65 5.82
N ASN A 135 8.93 -3.11 6.64
CA ASN A 135 8.63 -2.59 7.98
C ASN A 135 8.23 -1.10 8.01
N PHE A 136 7.80 -0.50 6.89
CA PHE A 136 7.42 0.92 6.89
C PHE A 136 6.06 1.14 7.55
N LEU A 137 6.06 1.63 8.80
CA LEU A 137 4.90 2.27 9.43
C LEU A 137 5.35 3.56 10.11
N LYS A 138 5.15 4.68 9.43
CA LYS A 138 5.66 5.97 9.88
C LYS A 138 4.59 7.03 9.97
N LEU A 139 4.80 7.96 10.88
CA LEU A 139 3.97 9.15 11.04
C LEU A 139 4.79 10.38 10.66
N GLY A 140 4.30 11.20 9.73
CA GLY A 140 5.09 12.34 9.29
C GLY A 140 4.39 13.33 8.39
N LYS A 141 5.09 14.44 8.11
CA LYS A 141 4.69 15.48 7.16
C LYS A 141 5.91 16.29 6.74
N GLY A 142 6.01 16.59 5.45
CA GLY A 142 7.20 17.23 4.88
C GLY A 142 8.45 16.39 5.16
N GLU A 143 9.47 17.03 5.73
CA GLU A 143 10.77 16.40 6.02
C GLU A 143 10.81 15.56 7.32
N SER A 144 9.76 15.59 8.14
CA SER A 144 9.77 14.96 9.47
C SER A 144 8.93 13.69 9.50
N TRP A 145 9.59 12.55 9.70
CA TRP A 145 8.97 11.21 9.76
C TRP A 145 9.51 10.39 10.93
N GLU A 146 8.62 9.86 11.75
CA GLU A 146 8.96 9.01 12.90
C GLU A 146 8.47 7.58 12.69
N GLU A 147 9.28 6.61 13.13
CA GLU A 147 8.90 5.20 13.16
C GLU A 147 7.90 4.97 14.28
N VAL A 148 6.74 4.39 13.94
CA VAL A 148 5.68 4.12 14.92
C VAL A 148 5.23 2.67 14.88
N SER A 149 5.94 1.76 14.19
CA SER A 149 5.57 0.34 14.18
C SER A 149 5.53 -0.29 15.58
N PRO A 150 4.55 -1.16 15.86
CA PRO A 150 4.63 -2.08 16.99
C PRO A 150 5.87 -2.96 16.86
N SER A 151 6.47 -3.35 18.00
CA SER A 151 7.52 -4.36 18.00
C SER A 151 6.96 -5.70 17.53
N LEU A 152 7.47 -6.18 16.39
CA LEU A 152 7.16 -7.50 15.85
C LEU A 152 8.45 -8.13 15.31
N THR A 153 8.83 -9.26 15.89
CA THR A 153 9.99 -10.01 15.43
C THR A 153 9.68 -10.71 14.11
N THR A 154 10.57 -10.57 13.13
CA THR A 154 10.54 -11.37 11.90
C THR A 154 11.41 -12.61 12.10
N GLU A 155 10.78 -13.77 12.09
CA GLU A 155 11.46 -15.05 12.21
C GLU A 155 11.74 -15.66 10.83
N TYR A 156 12.80 -16.46 10.71
CA TYR A 156 12.99 -17.29 9.53
C TYR A 156 11.78 -18.23 9.37
N PRO A 157 11.22 -18.42 8.16
CA PRO A 157 11.68 -17.97 6.84
C PRO A 157 10.87 -16.79 6.28
N TYR A 158 10.39 -15.88 7.12
CA TYR A 158 9.52 -14.78 6.72
C TYR A 158 10.33 -13.56 6.21
N SER A 159 9.70 -12.79 5.32
CA SER A 159 10.17 -11.46 4.92
C SER A 159 9.86 -10.43 6.00
N GLU A 160 10.46 -9.25 5.86
CA GLU A 160 10.08 -8.06 6.63
C GLU A 160 8.57 -7.81 6.56
N THR A 161 8.06 -7.16 7.61
CA THR A 161 6.63 -6.94 7.79
C THR A 161 6.12 -5.95 6.75
N GLU A 162 5.03 -6.30 6.09
CA GLU A 162 4.21 -5.38 5.33
C GLU A 162 3.12 -4.84 6.25
N TRP A 163 3.04 -3.53 6.39
CA TRP A 163 2.00 -2.88 7.19
C TRP A 163 0.85 -2.40 6.29
N ALA A 164 -0.36 -2.46 6.82
CA ALA A 164 -1.54 -1.87 6.20
C ALA A 164 -2.46 -1.26 7.28
N ILE A 165 -3.12 -0.15 6.95
CA ILE A 165 -4.08 0.55 7.80
C ILE A 165 -5.48 0.21 7.31
N LEU A 166 -6.31 -0.36 8.18
CA LEU A 166 -7.70 -0.68 7.86
C LEU A 166 -8.60 0.55 7.98
N GLY A 167 -8.38 1.33 9.04
CA GLY A 167 -9.11 2.55 9.33
C GLY A 167 -9.10 2.88 10.82
N GLU A 168 -10.03 3.73 11.22
CA GLU A 168 -10.17 4.26 12.57
C GLU A 168 -11.63 4.05 13.02
N ASN A 169 -11.84 3.74 14.30
CA ASN A 169 -13.20 3.70 14.86
C ASN A 169 -13.63 5.08 15.39
N ILE A 170 -14.89 5.18 15.81
CA ILE A 170 -15.47 6.38 16.42
C ILE A 170 -14.77 6.87 17.71
N LYS A 171 -13.91 6.04 18.33
CA LYS A 171 -13.14 6.39 19.54
C LYS A 171 -11.73 6.89 19.22
N GLY A 172 -11.35 6.86 17.94
CA GLY A 172 -10.01 7.18 17.48
C GLY A 172 -9.00 6.04 17.55
N ASP A 173 -9.44 4.80 17.83
CA ASP A 173 -8.53 3.66 17.73
C ASP A 173 -8.33 3.28 16.27
N ILE A 174 -7.07 3.30 15.85
CA ILE A 174 -6.62 2.91 14.52
C ILE A 174 -6.37 1.41 14.49
N PHE A 175 -6.81 0.75 13.42
CA PHE A 175 -6.60 -0.67 13.15
C PHE A 175 -5.49 -0.82 12.11
N ILE A 176 -4.39 -1.45 12.49
CA ILE A 176 -3.28 -1.77 11.59
C ILE A 176 -3.04 -3.28 11.55
N VAL A 177 -2.60 -3.76 10.39
CA VAL A 177 -2.30 -5.17 10.17
C VAL A 177 -0.84 -5.32 9.78
N ALA A 178 -0.15 -6.22 10.46
CA ALA A 178 1.14 -6.75 10.06
C ALA A 178 0.93 -8.01 9.21
N ILE A 179 1.59 -8.06 8.05
CA ILE A 179 1.60 -9.23 7.17
C ILE A 179 3.06 -9.67 6.98
N GLN A 180 3.37 -10.91 7.36
CA GLN A 180 4.67 -11.52 7.13
C GLN A 180 4.51 -12.70 6.16
N ARG A 181 5.23 -12.64 5.04
CA ARG A 181 5.12 -13.65 3.96
C ARG A 181 6.36 -14.53 3.94
N PRO A 182 6.23 -15.83 3.60
CA PRO A 182 7.41 -16.67 3.40
C PRO A 182 8.30 -16.08 2.30
N ASN A 183 9.54 -15.77 2.64
CA ASN A 183 10.48 -15.14 1.72
C ASN A 183 10.89 -16.13 0.64
N GLN A 184 10.57 -15.82 -0.61
CA GLN A 184 10.82 -16.69 -1.76
C GLN A 184 12.30 -17.06 -1.91
N ARG A 185 13.22 -16.18 -1.48
CA ARG A 185 14.66 -16.44 -1.58
C ARG A 185 15.08 -17.65 -0.75
N TYR A 186 14.43 -17.94 0.38
CA TYR A 186 14.77 -19.11 1.19
C TYR A 186 14.26 -20.44 0.60
N PHE A 187 13.34 -20.38 -0.36
CA PHE A 187 12.73 -21.56 -0.96
C PHE A 187 13.09 -21.76 -2.44
N ASN A 188 13.90 -20.87 -3.00
CA ASN A 188 14.39 -20.95 -4.36
C ASN A 188 15.90 -21.17 -4.36
N LEU A 189 16.35 -22.18 -5.10
CA LEU A 189 17.77 -22.46 -5.23
C LEU A 189 18.38 -21.61 -6.35
N TYR A 190 19.26 -20.66 -5.99
CA TYR A 190 19.99 -19.78 -6.89
C TYR A 190 21.50 -19.74 -6.54
N PRO A 191 22.39 -19.32 -7.47
CA PRO A 191 23.80 -19.09 -7.16
C PRO A 191 23.96 -18.05 -6.04
N GLY A 192 24.49 -18.46 -4.89
CA GLY A 192 24.58 -17.65 -3.67
C GLY A 192 23.59 -18.03 -2.56
N HIS A 193 22.65 -18.94 -2.83
CA HIS A 193 21.84 -19.56 -1.77
C HIS A 193 22.73 -20.42 -0.85
N PRO A 194 22.54 -20.45 0.49
CA PRO A 194 23.42 -21.19 1.41
C PRO A 194 23.60 -22.69 1.08
N LEU A 195 22.55 -23.30 0.54
CA LEU A 195 22.56 -24.71 0.11
C LEU A 195 23.04 -24.91 -1.34
N TYR A 196 23.42 -23.84 -2.05
CA TYR A 196 23.91 -23.93 -3.42
C TYR A 196 25.41 -24.21 -3.47
N ARG A 197 25.83 -25.13 -4.33
CA ARG A 197 27.21 -25.41 -4.69
C ARG A 197 27.30 -25.50 -6.21
N SER A 198 28.35 -24.91 -6.79
CA SER A 198 28.54 -24.84 -8.24
C SER A 198 28.81 -26.19 -8.89
N ASP A 199 29.28 -27.17 -8.12
CA ASP A 199 29.64 -28.53 -8.52
C ASP A 199 28.52 -29.56 -8.35
N MET A 200 27.31 -29.15 -7.92
CA MET A 200 26.19 -30.06 -7.76
C MET A 200 25.80 -30.77 -9.06
N ALA A 201 25.61 -32.08 -8.97
CA ALA A 201 25.03 -32.87 -10.04
C ALA A 201 23.58 -32.42 -10.34
N GLY A 202 23.13 -32.61 -11.58
CA GLY A 202 21.78 -32.20 -12.03
C GLY A 202 20.66 -32.80 -11.17
N ASP A 203 20.75 -34.08 -10.83
CA ASP A 203 19.76 -34.78 -10.01
C ASP A 203 19.75 -34.29 -8.57
N GLU A 204 20.91 -33.98 -7.99
CA GLU A 204 21.02 -33.40 -6.66
C GLU A 204 20.34 -32.03 -6.63
N ARG A 205 20.65 -31.18 -7.62
CA ARG A 205 20.05 -29.84 -7.76
C ARG A 205 18.53 -29.92 -7.93
N PHE A 206 18.03 -30.88 -8.71
CA PHE A 206 16.60 -31.10 -8.90
C PHE A 206 15.90 -31.53 -7.61
N LYS A 207 16.46 -32.52 -6.90
CA LYS A 207 15.92 -32.99 -5.61
C LYS A 207 15.90 -31.87 -4.57
N LEU A 208 16.95 -31.05 -4.49
CA LEU A 208 17.02 -29.93 -3.56
C LEU A 208 15.97 -28.85 -3.88
N LYS A 209 15.81 -28.47 -5.16
CA LYS A 209 14.74 -27.56 -5.60
C LYS A 209 13.35 -28.08 -5.22
N LYS A 210 13.09 -29.37 -5.45
CA LYS A 210 11.81 -29.99 -5.09
C LYS A 210 11.56 -29.93 -3.59
N ARG A 211 12.57 -30.20 -2.77
CA ARG A 211 12.48 -30.13 -1.30
C ARG A 211 12.18 -28.71 -0.81
N LEU A 212 12.91 -27.70 -1.31
CA LEU A 212 12.70 -26.31 -0.91
C LEU A 212 11.30 -25.81 -1.28
N ARG A 213 10.81 -26.15 -2.48
CA ARG A 213 9.43 -25.83 -2.90
C ARG A 213 8.39 -26.51 -2.01
N ALA A 214 8.59 -27.76 -1.62
CA ALA A 214 7.69 -28.46 -0.72
C ALA A 214 7.66 -27.80 0.67
N GLN A 215 8.80 -27.37 1.19
CA GLN A 215 8.88 -26.63 2.46
C GLN A 215 8.18 -25.28 2.42
N LYS A 216 8.20 -24.57 1.28
CA LYS A 216 7.43 -23.32 1.14
C LYS A 216 5.95 -23.53 1.47
N GLY A 217 5.37 -24.63 1.00
CA GLY A 217 3.96 -24.95 1.20
C GLY A 217 3.57 -25.23 2.65
N THR A 218 4.53 -25.37 3.57
CA THR A 218 4.27 -25.57 5.00
C THR A 218 4.31 -24.27 5.81
N HIS A 219 4.61 -23.13 5.17
CA HIS A 219 4.71 -21.83 5.83
C HIS A 219 3.57 -20.93 5.34
N PRO A 220 2.53 -20.68 6.16
CA PRO A 220 1.42 -19.81 5.79
C PRO A 220 1.85 -18.34 5.83
N VAL A 221 1.08 -17.45 5.22
CA VAL A 221 1.14 -16.01 5.48
C VAL A 221 0.68 -15.76 6.91
N LEU A 222 1.48 -15.01 7.67
CA LEU A 222 1.15 -14.63 9.03
C LEU A 222 0.52 -13.25 9.06
N THR A 223 -0.61 -13.14 9.75
CA THR A 223 -1.37 -11.90 9.91
C THR A 223 -1.50 -11.58 11.39
N THR A 224 -1.12 -10.37 11.80
CA THR A 224 -1.33 -9.88 13.17
C THR A 224 -2.06 -8.55 13.14
N LEU A 225 -3.14 -8.44 13.91
CA LEU A 225 -3.91 -7.21 14.06
C LEU A 225 -3.44 -6.44 15.30
N TYR A 226 -3.29 -5.13 15.16
CA TYR A 226 -3.09 -4.20 16.27
C TYR A 226 -4.15 -3.11 16.24
N THR A 227 -4.48 -2.60 17.43
CA THR A 227 -5.37 -1.45 17.61
C THR A 227 -4.76 -0.43 18.55
N GLY A 228 -5.02 0.85 18.32
CA GLY A 228 -4.62 1.92 19.24
C GLY A 228 -4.21 3.18 18.50
N ALA A 229 -3.15 3.83 18.96
CA ALA A 229 -2.63 5.05 18.36
C ALA A 229 -1.14 4.89 18.03
N PRO A 230 -0.58 5.72 17.14
CA PRO A 230 0.85 5.76 16.87
C PRO A 230 1.68 5.78 18.16
N GLY A 231 2.58 4.79 18.31
CA GLY A 231 3.42 4.62 19.50
C GLY A 231 2.77 3.89 20.67
N ASN A 232 1.46 3.61 20.64
CA ASN A 232 0.74 2.87 21.68
C ASN A 232 -0.22 1.85 21.06
N TRP A 233 0.36 0.70 20.69
CA TRP A 233 -0.35 -0.36 20.00
C TRP A 233 -0.67 -1.54 20.91
N LYS A 234 -1.91 -2.00 20.85
CA LYS A 234 -2.35 -3.24 21.49
C LYS A 234 -2.53 -4.33 20.44
N ARG A 235 -1.80 -5.43 20.60
CA ARG A 235 -1.99 -6.64 19.78
C ARG A 235 -3.36 -7.26 20.08
N GLN A 236 -4.07 -7.65 19.03
CA GLN A 236 -5.33 -8.36 19.12
C GLN A 236 -5.15 -9.84 18.75
N GLU A 237 -5.95 -10.69 19.38
CA GLU A 237 -6.03 -12.10 19.02
C GLU A 237 -6.91 -12.26 17.78
N LEU A 238 -6.38 -12.96 16.78
CA LEU A 238 -7.10 -13.33 15.57
C LEU A 238 -7.38 -14.83 15.59
N PRO A 239 -8.55 -15.27 15.07
CA PRO A 239 -8.78 -16.70 14.81
C PRO A 239 -7.69 -17.29 13.92
N GLU A 240 -7.28 -18.54 14.16
CA GLU A 240 -6.17 -19.17 13.43
C GLU A 240 -6.32 -19.11 11.91
N ARG A 241 -7.55 -19.29 11.40
CA ARG A 241 -7.89 -19.22 9.97
C ARG A 241 -7.59 -17.87 9.30
N ILE A 242 -7.48 -16.80 10.10
CA ILE A 242 -7.16 -15.43 9.63
C ILE A 242 -5.68 -15.13 9.94
N ALA A 243 -5.22 -15.56 11.12
CA ALA A 243 -3.83 -15.36 11.54
C ALA A 243 -2.83 -16.14 10.66
N ARG A 244 -3.26 -17.23 10.01
CA ARG A 244 -2.45 -18.11 9.16
C ARG A 244 -3.22 -18.44 7.88
N THR A 245 -2.78 -17.89 6.75
CA THR A 245 -3.46 -18.03 5.45
C THR A 245 -2.57 -18.61 4.37
#